data_AF-A3X2W6-F1
#
_entry.id   AF-A3X2W6-F1
#
_cell.length_a   1.000
_cell.length_b   1.000
_cell.length_c   1.000
_cell.angle_alpha   90.00
_cell.angle_beta   90.00
_cell.angle_gamma   90.00
#
_symmetry.space_group_name_H-M   'P 1'
#
loop_
_entity.id
_entity.type
_entity.pdbx_description
1 polymer ?
#
loop_
_entity_poly.entity_id
_entity_poly.type
_entity_poly.pdbx_seq_one_letter_code
_entity_poly.pdbx_strand_id
1 'polypeptide(L)' 'MERANLEAAIKLIIAEVHNKLSEATRIAKAAEACVQNGAIAEGIEISMDIEQLIYEAGRLHDAATLLSRMSRDQD' A
#
# COMPACT_ATOMS: atom_id res chain seq x y z
N MET A 1 15.92 -2.10 -21.13
CA MET A 1 15.71 -0.95 -20.22
C MET A 1 16.95 -0.86 -19.36
N GLU A 2 17.60 0.29 -19.26
CA GLU A 2 18.84 0.41 -18.47
C GLU A 2 18.55 0.02 -17.00
N ARG A 3 19.39 -0.80 -16.38
CA ARG A 3 19.21 -1.29 -14.99
C ARG A 3 18.92 -0.16 -13.99
N ALA A 4 19.56 1.00 -14.17
CA ALA A 4 19.30 2.20 -13.38
C ALA A 4 17.83 2.68 -13.44
N ASN A 5 17.16 2.52 -14.59
CA ASN A 5 15.74 2.89 -14.75
C ASN A 5 14.82 1.91 -14.02
N LEU A 6 15.18 0.62 -13.96
CA LEU A 6 14.45 -0.38 -13.16
C LEU A 6 14.57 -0.08 -11.66
N GLU A 7 15.78 0.20 -11.19
CA GLU A 7 16.02 0.54 -9.78
C GLU A 7 15.30 1.82 -9.35
N ALA A 8 15.27 2.85 -10.20
CA ALA A 8 14.52 4.07 -9.95
C ALA A 8 13.01 3.82 -9.87
N ALA A 9 12.46 3.01 -10.79
CA ALA A 9 11.04 2.65 -10.78
C ALA A 9 10.67 1.86 -9.51
N ILE A 10 11.49 0.88 -9.11
CA ILE A 10 11.27 0.10 -7.87
C ILE A 10 11.23 1.02 -6.65
N LYS A 11 12.16 1.99 -6.54
CA LYS A 11 12.17 2.96 -5.43
C LYS A 11 10.87 3.75 -5.34
N LEU A 12 10.37 4.25 -6.47
CA LEU A 12 9.10 5.00 -6.51
C LEU A 12 7.91 4.13 -6.12
N ILE A 13 7.86 2.89 -6.61
CA ILE A 13 6.77 1.96 -6.28
C ILE A 13 6.76 1.64 -4.79
N ILE A 14 7.92 1.35 -4.18
CA ILE A 14 8.01 1.06 -2.75
C ILE A 14 7.63 2.28 -1.90
N ALA A 15 8.00 3.50 -2.32
CA ALA A 15 7.55 4.71 -1.65
C ALA A 15 6.02 4.85 -1.68
N GLU A 16 5.39 4.50 -2.82
CA GLU A 16 3.94 4.58 -2.93
C GLU A 16 3.21 3.49 -2.13
N VAL A 17 3.77 2.27 -2.03
CA VAL A 17 3.29 1.24 -1.10
C VAL A 17 3.26 1.78 0.33
N HIS A 18 4.35 2.41 0.77
CA HIS A 18 4.42 3.02 2.10
C HIS A 18 3.34 4.09 2.30
N ASN A 19 3.14 4.97 1.31
CA ASN A 19 2.12 6.03 1.38
C ASN A 19 0.70 5.43 1.55
N LYS A 20 0.36 4.44 0.73
CA LYS A 20 -0.94 3.77 0.77
C LYS A 20 -1.21 3.07 2.10
N LEU A 21 -0.22 2.33 2.62
CA LEU A 21 -0.32 1.66 3.92
C LEU A 21 -0.36 2.65 5.10
N SER A 22 0.33 3.78 4.98
CA SER A 22 0.28 4.84 5.99
C SER A 22 -1.12 5.47 6.07
N GLU A 23 -1.76 5.70 4.91
CA GLU A 23 -3.14 6.21 4.88
C GLU A 23 -4.13 5.16 5.41
N ALA A 24 -3.99 3.90 5.01
CA ALA A 24 -4.79 2.80 5.57
C ALA A 24 -4.68 2.74 7.10
N THR A 25 -3.47 2.94 7.63
CA THR A 25 -3.23 2.99 9.09
C THR A 25 -3.94 4.17 9.76
N ARG A 26 -3.99 5.34 9.10
CA ARG A 26 -4.72 6.50 9.63
C ARG A 26 -6.22 6.22 9.73
N ILE A 27 -6.79 5.64 8.69
CA ILE A 27 -8.21 5.25 8.66
C ILE A 27 -8.50 4.19 9.72
N ALA A 28 -7.65 3.17 9.83
CA ALA A 28 -7.79 2.12 10.85
C ALA A 28 -7.82 2.69 12.28
N LYS A 29 -6.96 3.67 12.58
CA LYS A 29 -6.95 4.36 13.88
C LYS A 29 -8.24 5.15 14.14
N ALA A 30 -8.78 5.79 13.12
CA ALA A 30 -10.06 6.50 13.24
C ALA A 30 -11.21 5.53 13.50
N ALA A 31 -11.29 4.44 12.72
CA ALA A 31 -12.26 3.37 12.92
C ALA A 31 -12.16 2.75 14.33
N GLU A 32 -10.95 2.45 14.80
CA GLU A 32 -10.70 1.94 16.15
C GLU A 32 -11.21 2.90 17.23
N ALA A 33 -10.95 4.20 17.10
CA ALA A 33 -11.41 5.20 18.06
C ALA A 33 -12.95 5.27 18.11
N CYS A 34 -13.65 5.17 16.98
CA CYS A 34 -15.11 5.09 16.95
C CYS A 34 -15.62 3.86 17.70
N VAL A 35 -15.03 2.70 17.42
CA VAL A 35 -15.39 1.44 18.10
C VAL A 35 -15.16 1.53 19.61
N GLN A 36 -14.02 2.06 20.04
CA GLN A 36 -13.68 2.23 21.47
C GLN A 36 -14.64 3.16 22.20
N ASN A 37 -15.23 4.14 21.50
CA ASN A 37 -16.24 5.05 22.05
C ASN A 37 -17.68 4.50 21.93
N GLY A 38 -17.85 3.25 21.50
CA GLY A 38 -19.16 2.60 21.36
C GLY A 38 -19.88 2.87 20.04
N ALA A 39 -19.30 3.66 19.13
CA ALA A 39 -19.83 3.94 17.80
C ALA A 39 -19.43 2.84 16.80
N ILE A 40 -19.93 1.62 17.02
CA ILE A 40 -19.51 0.41 16.27
C ILE A 40 -19.82 0.53 14.77
N ALA A 41 -21.03 0.96 14.40
CA ALA A 41 -21.45 1.04 13.00
C ALA A 41 -20.61 2.04 12.20
N GLU A 42 -20.35 3.21 12.76
CA GLU A 42 -19.48 4.24 12.17
C GLU A 42 -18.04 3.73 12.04
N GLY A 43 -17.52 3.04 13.06
CA GLY A 43 -16.20 2.43 12.98
C GLY A 43 -16.07 1.40 11.86
N ILE A 44 -17.12 0.58 11.63
CA ILE A 44 -17.16 -0.34 10.48
C ILE A 44 -17.17 0.43 9.16
N GLU A 45 -18.04 1.43 9.03
CA GLU A 45 -18.16 2.25 7.81
C GLU A 45 -16.82 2.91 7.45
N ILE A 46 -16.16 3.57 8.41
CA ILE A 46 -14.84 4.17 8.21
C ILE A 46 -13.80 3.11 7.83
N SER A 47 -13.86 1.92 8.42
CA SER A 47 -12.89 0.86 8.14
C SER A 47 -12.94 0.36 6.68
N MET A 48 -14.07 0.53 5.99
CA MET A 48 -14.24 0.08 4.60
C MET A 48 -13.34 0.85 3.63
N ASP A 49 -12.99 2.10 3.94
CA ASP A 49 -12.10 2.92 3.11
C ASP A 49 -10.67 2.36 3.01
N ILE A 50 -10.32 1.39 3.86
CA ILE A 50 -9.01 0.72 3.86
C ILE A 50 -8.87 -0.27 2.69
N GLU A 51 -9.97 -0.88 2.21
CA GLU A 51 -9.92 -2.01 1.26
C GLU A 51 -9.18 -1.64 -0.02
N GLN A 52 -9.52 -0.50 -0.62
CA GLN A 52 -8.90 -0.03 -1.85
C GLN A 52 -7.40 0.25 -1.65
N LEU A 53 -7.01 0.82 -0.52
CA LEU A 53 -5.61 1.14 -0.21
C LEU A 53 -4.76 -0.13 -0.05
N ILE A 54 -5.30 -1.16 0.60
CA ILE A 54 -4.62 -2.46 0.72
C ILE A 54 -4.51 -3.14 -0.64
N TYR A 55 -5.58 -3.14 -1.43
CA TYR A 55 -5.58 -3.71 -2.77
C TYR A 55 -4.50 -3.06 -3.65
N GLU A 56 -4.46 -1.73 -3.70
CA GLU A 56 -3.47 -0.98 -4.48
C GLU A 56 -2.04 -1.21 -3.99
N ALA A 57 -1.81 -1.22 -2.68
CA ALA A 57 -0.50 -1.51 -2.10
C ALA A 57 -0.01 -2.92 -2.49
N GLY A 58 -0.89 -3.92 -2.50
CA GLY A 58 -0.57 -5.27 -2.97
C GLY A 58 -0.19 -5.30 -4.46
N ARG A 59 -0.96 -4.61 -5.31
CA ARG A 59 -0.69 -4.50 -6.75
C ARG A 59 0.64 -3.81 -7.05
N LEU A 60 0.96 -2.76 -6.30
CA LEU A 60 2.25 -2.06 -6.39
C LEU A 60 3.39 -2.97 -5.94
N HIS A 61 3.20 -3.74 -4.85
CA HIS A 61 4.19 -4.73 -4.42
C HIS A 61 4.45 -5.78 -5.50
N ASP A 62 3.41 -6.34 -6.10
CA ASP A 62 3.53 -7.29 -7.23
C ASP A 62 4.37 -6.69 -8.36
N ALA A 63 4.12 -5.44 -8.74
CA ALA A 63 4.89 -4.75 -9.77
C ALA A 63 6.38 -4.59 -9.38
N ALA A 64 6.69 -4.17 -8.15
CA ALA A 64 8.07 -4.05 -7.68
C ALA A 64 8.81 -5.39 -7.72
N THR A 65 8.15 -6.48 -7.33
CA THR A 65 8.76 -7.82 -7.35
C THR A 65 9.01 -8.31 -8.78
N LEU A 66 8.11 -8.02 -9.73
CA LEU A 66 8.30 -8.33 -11.14
C LEU A 66 9.50 -7.58 -11.72
N LEU A 67 9.58 -6.25 -11.50
CA LEU A 67 10.70 -5.44 -11.99
C LEU A 67 12.05 -5.89 -11.39
N SER A 68 12.05 -6.31 -10.12
CA SER A 68 13.23 -6.87 -9.46
C SER A 68 13.71 -8.16 -10.12
N ARG A 69 12.79 -9.05 -10.53
CA ARG A 69 13.13 -10.27 -11.29
C ARG A 69 13.69 -9.93 -12.67
N MET A 70 13.01 -9.04 -13.40
CA MET A 70 13.48 -8.59 -14.72
C MET A 70 14.86 -7.91 -14.67
N SER A 71 15.21 -7.25 -13.57
CA SER A 71 16.53 -6.66 -13.37
C SER A 71 17.63 -7.71 -13.15
N ARG A 72 17.29 -8.90 -12.65
CA ARG A 72 18.25 -10.00 -12.40
C ARG A 72 18.44 -10.88 -13.62
N ASP A 73 17.40 -11.06 -14.43
CA ASP A 73 17.44 -11.85 -15.66
C ASP A 73 18.21 -11.14 -16.81
N GLN A 74 18.67 -9.92 -16.59
CA GLN A 74 19.50 -9.13 -17.53
C GLN A 74 21.01 -9.21 -17.23
N ASP A 75 21.41 -9.93 -16.18
CA ASP A 75 22.81 -10.27 -15.87
C ASP A 75 23.20 -11.61 -16.54
#